data_AF-A0A4Y9Q7E3-F1
#
_entry.id   AF-A0A4Y9Q7E3-F1
#
_cell.length_a   1.000
_cell.length_b   1.000
_cell.length_c   1.000
_cell.angle_alpha   90.00
_cell.angle_beta   90.00
_cell.angle_gamma   90.00
#
_symmetry.space_group_name_H-M   'P 1'
#
loop_
_entity.id
_entity.type
_entity.pdbx_description
1 polymer ?
#
loop_
_entity_poly.entity_id
_entity_poly.type
_entity_poly.pdbx_seq_one_letter_code
_entity_poly.pdbx_strand_id
1 'polypeptide(L)'
;MRNKAISVDQINQLLNYVRDSHGLRSDAALSRFLQLNPTLVCKLRRGYPMSDRVLLTIHEATELSVAQIRNFPAEGMPVTRPVGHTWLRRHASAQADTAD
;
A
#
# COMPACT_ATOMS: atom_id res chain seq x y z
N MET A 1 -18.93 12.67 -1.10
CA MET A 1 -17.58 12.18 -0.71
C MET A 1 -16.56 12.81 -1.65
N ARG A 2 -15.65 13.66 -1.17
CA ARG A 2 -14.67 14.34 -2.05
C ARG A 2 -13.70 13.28 -2.60
N ASN A 3 -13.71 13.08 -3.91
CA ASN A 3 -12.79 12.16 -4.57
C ASN A 3 -11.38 12.81 -4.59
N LYS A 4 -10.63 12.70 -3.49
CA LYS A 4 -9.24 13.17 -3.43
C LYS A 4 -8.42 12.31 -4.38
N ALA A 5 -7.89 12.92 -5.43
CA ALA A 5 -6.93 12.29 -6.31
C ALA A 5 -5.65 12.02 -5.52
N ILE A 6 -5.13 10.81 -5.62
CA ILE A 6 -3.86 10.44 -5.01
C ILE A 6 -2.75 11.02 -5.91
N SER A 7 -1.83 11.79 -5.33
CA SER A 7 -0.72 12.37 -6.08
C SER A 7 0.28 11.28 -6.49
N VAL A 8 1.02 11.52 -7.58
CA VAL A 8 2.06 10.60 -8.09
C VAL A 8 3.12 10.30 -7.02
N ASP A 9 3.50 11.32 -6.23
CA ASP A 9 4.46 11.16 -5.16
C ASP A 9 3.97 10.21 -4.06
N GLN A 10 2.70 10.34 -3.66
CA GLN A 10 2.06 9.45 -2.69
C GLN A 10 2.06 7.99 -3.17
N ILE A 11 1.77 7.77 -4.46
CA ILE A 11 1.83 6.44 -5.09
C ILE A 11 3.25 5.87 -5.03
N ASN A 12 4.25 6.67 -5.39
CA ASN A 12 5.65 6.24 -5.37
C ASN A 12 6.11 5.90 -3.95
N GLN A 13 5.74 6.70 -2.97
CA GLN A 13 6.06 6.44 -1.57
C GLN A 13 5.39 5.17 -1.06
N LEU A 14 4.10 4.95 -1.37
CA LEU A 14 3.39 3.72 -1.02
C LEU A 14 4.05 2.50 -1.65
N LEU A 15 4.34 2.52 -2.96
CA LEU A 15 4.99 1.40 -3.65
C LEU A 15 6.39 1.12 -3.08
N ASN A 16 7.14 2.16 -2.74
CA ASN A 16 8.45 2.02 -2.10
C ASN A 16 8.33 1.46 -0.68
N TYR A 17 7.32 1.85 0.09
CA TYR A 17 7.02 1.31 1.41
C TYR A 17 6.70 -0.19 1.33
N VAL A 18 5.79 -0.59 0.44
CA VAL A 18 5.45 -2.02 0.25
C VAL A 18 6.69 -2.80 -0.19
N ARG A 19 7.49 -2.22 -1.10
CA ARG A 19 8.73 -2.84 -1.55
C ARG A 19 9.72 -3.05 -0.38
N ASP A 20 9.92 -2.04 0.46
CA ASP A 20 10.88 -2.10 1.58
C ASP A 20 10.38 -3.01 2.70
N SER A 21 9.10 -2.89 3.08
CA SER A 21 8.44 -3.70 4.12
C SER A 21 8.50 -5.20 3.82
N HIS A 22 8.30 -5.59 2.56
CA HIS A 22 8.34 -6.99 2.13
C HIS A 22 9.72 -7.44 1.60
N GLY A 23 10.76 -6.60 1.73
CA GLY A 23 12.12 -6.94 1.28
C GLY A 23 12.24 -7.19 -0.22
N LEU A 24 11.35 -6.60 -1.03
CA LEU A 24 11.28 -6.82 -2.46
C LEU A 24 12.37 -6.00 -3.16
N ARG A 25 13.22 -6.66 -3.95
CA ARG A 25 14.38 -5.99 -4.57
C ARG A 25 14.06 -5.30 -5.89
N SER A 26 12.93 -5.62 -6.51
CA SER A 26 12.59 -5.19 -7.87
C SER A 26 11.08 -4.96 -8.05
N ASP A 27 10.72 -4.10 -8.99
CA ASP A 27 9.33 -3.82 -9.37
C ASP A 27 8.61 -5.04 -9.94
N ALA A 28 9.35 -6.00 -10.51
CA ALA A 28 8.80 -7.28 -10.94
C ALA A 28 8.41 -8.17 -9.75
N ALA A 29 9.13 -8.09 -8.63
CA ALA A 29 8.77 -8.79 -7.41
C ALA A 29 7.57 -8.10 -6.75
N LEU A 30 7.53 -6.76 -6.78
CA LEU A 30 6.38 -5.97 -6.34
C LEU A 30 5.12 -6.27 -7.15
N SER A 31 5.23 -6.37 -8.47
CA SER A 31 4.08 -6.69 -9.33
C SER A 31 3.54 -8.09 -9.05
N ARG A 32 4.43 -9.06 -8.79
CA ARG A 32 4.03 -10.42 -8.38
C ARG A 32 3.36 -10.44 -7.01
N PHE A 33 3.93 -9.72 -6.04
CA PHE A 33 3.38 -9.62 -4.70
C PHE A 33 1.99 -8.99 -4.70
N LEU A 34 1.83 -7.88 -5.41
CA LEU A 34 0.55 -7.21 -5.59
C LEU A 34 -0.35 -7.92 -6.61
N GLN A 35 0.07 -9.03 -7.23
CA GLN A 35 -0.67 -9.69 -8.33
C GLN A 35 -1.12 -8.72 -9.45
N LEU A 36 -0.35 -7.64 -9.65
CA LEU A 36 -0.58 -6.63 -10.69
C LEU A 36 0.29 -6.91 -11.90
N ASN A 37 -0.17 -6.45 -13.07
CA ASN A 37 0.67 -6.48 -14.26
C ASN A 37 1.87 -5.53 -14.07
N PRO A 38 3.11 -5.94 -14.37
CA PRO A 38 4.29 -5.06 -14.27
C PRO A 38 4.13 -3.76 -15.07
N THR A 39 3.41 -3.81 -16.20
CA THR A 39 3.07 -2.62 -16.99
C THR A 39 2.23 -1.63 -16.18
N LEU A 40 1.31 -2.13 -15.35
CA LEU A 40 0.45 -1.31 -14.52
C LEU A 40 1.24 -0.67 -13.37
N VAL A 41 2.16 -1.41 -12.74
CA VAL A 41 3.08 -0.84 -11.72
C VAL A 41 3.91 0.31 -12.31
N CYS A 42 4.44 0.12 -13.53
CA CYS A 42 5.14 1.18 -14.26
C CYS A 42 4.24 2.41 -14.53
N LYS A 43 2.97 2.19 -14.89
CA LYS A 43 2.01 3.28 -15.11
C LYS A 43 1.70 4.03 -13.82
N LEU A 44 1.48 3.30 -12.71
CA LEU A 44 1.24 3.91 -11.39
C LEU A 44 2.41 4.80 -10.96
N ARG A 45 3.66 4.35 -11.14
CA ARG A 45 4.85 5.17 -10.87
C ARG A 45 4.93 6.45 -11.71
N ARG A 46 4.41 6.40 -12.93
CA ARG A 46 4.35 7.55 -13.85
C ARG A 46 3.15 8.47 -13.57
N GLY A 47 2.34 8.17 -12.56
CA GLY A 47 1.22 9.01 -12.15
C GLY A 47 -0.13 8.63 -12.74
N TYR A 48 -0.27 7.41 -13.24
CA TYR A 48 -1.57 6.91 -13.64
C TYR A 48 -2.49 6.81 -12.41
N PRO A 49 -3.75 7.27 -12.50
CA PRO A 49 -4.67 7.21 -11.38
C PRO A 49 -4.89 5.76 -10.93
N MET A 50 -4.81 5.52 -9.62
CA MET A 50 -5.18 4.22 -9.06
C MET A 50 -6.68 4.01 -9.21
N SER A 51 -7.05 2.93 -9.90
CA SER A 51 -8.42 2.44 -9.88
C SER A 51 -8.75 1.80 -8.53
N ASP A 52 -10.03 1.76 -8.19
CA ASP A 52 -10.53 1.17 -6.94
C ASP A 52 -10.05 -0.28 -6.74
N ARG A 53 -10.01 -1.08 -7.83
CA ARG A 53 -9.42 -2.43 -7.82
C ARG A 53 -7.96 -2.47 -7.37
N VAL A 54 -7.15 -1.50 -7.78
CA VAL A 54 -5.73 -1.41 -7.39
C VAL A 54 -5.62 -1.08 -5.91
N LEU A 55 -6.47 -0.17 -5.41
CA LEU A 55 -6.53 0.16 -3.99
C LEU A 55 -6.90 -1.06 -3.15
N LEU A 56 -7.92 -1.82 -3.59
CA LEU A 56 -8.32 -3.04 -2.92
C LEU A 56 -7.21 -4.09 -2.94
N THR A 57 -6.54 -4.26 -4.07
CA THR A 57 -5.43 -5.22 -4.20
C THR A 57 -4.27 -4.88 -3.25
N ILE A 58 -3.94 -3.58 -3.13
CA ILE A 58 -2.92 -3.13 -2.17
C ILE A 58 -3.42 -3.32 -0.74
N HIS A 59 -4.69 -3.01 -0.45
CA HIS A 59 -5.30 -3.25 0.85
C HIS A 59 -5.21 -4.72 1.25
N GLU A 60 -5.54 -5.66 0.37
CA GLU A 60 -5.46 -7.10 0.69
C GLU A 60 -4.02 -7.59 0.83
N ALA A 61 -3.08 -7.05 0.05
CA ALA A 61 -1.68 -7.45 0.11
C ALA A 61 -0.92 -6.87 1.32
N THR A 62 -1.35 -5.73 1.86
CA THR A 62 -0.63 -4.96 2.89
C THR A 62 -1.42 -4.75 4.18
N GLU A 63 -2.69 -5.16 4.18
CA GLU A 63 -3.68 -4.93 5.24
C GLU A 63 -3.93 -3.44 5.56
N LEU A 64 -3.42 -2.51 4.75
CA LEU A 64 -3.61 -1.07 4.92
C LEU A 64 -5.00 -0.64 4.51
N SER A 65 -5.71 0.12 5.34
CA SER A 65 -7.04 0.64 4.99
C SER A 65 -6.99 1.54 3.75
N VAL A 66 -8.04 1.51 2.92
CA VAL A 66 -8.15 2.40 1.73
C VAL A 66 -7.97 3.88 2.09
N ALA A 67 -8.44 4.29 3.28
CA ALA A 67 -8.22 5.65 3.79
C ALA A 67 -6.73 5.96 4.04
N GLN A 68 -5.97 5.01 4.59
CA GLN A 68 -4.53 5.15 4.82
C GLN A 68 -3.78 5.19 3.49
N ILE A 69 -4.14 4.33 2.54
CA ILE A 69 -3.56 4.31 1.18
C ILE A 69 -3.74 5.68 0.49
N ARG A 70 -4.93 6.27 0.60
CA ARG A 70 -5.23 7.59 0.01
C ARG A 70 -4.53 8.75 0.70
N ASN A 71 -4.17 8.58 1.97
CA ASN A 71 -3.48 9.60 2.76
C ASN A 71 -2.02 9.25 3.04
N PHE A 72 -1.41 8.38 2.23
CA PHE A 72 -0.01 7.98 2.38
C PHE A 72 0.92 9.02 1.75
N PRO A 73 2.04 9.44 2.37
CA PRO A 73 2.46 9.10 3.74
C PRO A 73 1.55 9.79 4.77
N ALA A 74 1.06 9.04 5.76
CA ALA A 74 0.39 9.67 6.89
C ALA A 74 1.45 10.37 7.74
N GLU A 75 1.18 11.60 8.16
CA GLU A 75 2.04 12.36 9.06
C GLU A 75 2.34 11.50 10.30
N GLY A 76 3.60 11.05 10.45
CA GLY A 76 4.04 10.14 11.50
C GLY A 76 4.50 8.73 11.04
N MET A 77 4.40 8.38 9.75
CA MET A 77 5.02 7.15 9.25
C MET A 77 6.47 7.42 8.80
N PRO A 78 7.50 6.79 9.41
CA PRO A 78 8.86 6.94 8.96
C PRO A 78 9.01 6.29 7.58
N VAL A 79 9.05 7.09 6.52
CA VAL A 79 9.22 6.62 5.13
C VAL A 79 10.66 6.18 4.82
N THR A 80 11.52 6.00 5.82
CA THR A 80 12.88 5.49 5.62
C THR A 80 13.34 4.59 6.77
N ARG A 81 13.49 3.29 6.46
CA ARG A 81 14.28 2.18 7.05
C ARG A 81 14.67 2.27 8.55
N PRO A 82 14.49 1.16 9.28
CA PRO A 82 15.65 0.27 9.37
C PRO A 82 15.41 -1.12 8.77
N VAL A 83 16.52 -1.64 8.28
CA VAL A 83 16.71 -3.01 7.83
C VAL A 83 16.55 -3.92 9.05
N GLY A 84 15.53 -4.76 9.06
CA GLY A 84 15.27 -5.70 10.15
C GLY A 84 14.25 -5.20 11.16
N HIS A 85 13.49 -6.15 11.70
CA HIS A 85 12.57 -6.05 12.84
C HIS A 85 11.11 -5.67 12.52
N THR A 86 10.30 -6.71 12.36
CA THR A 86 9.03 -6.96 13.07
C THR A 86 8.17 -5.74 13.44
N TRP A 87 7.38 -5.24 12.48
CA TRP A 87 6.17 -4.46 12.73
C TRP A 87 5.10 -5.07 11.79
N LEU A 88 3.97 -5.66 12.19
CA LEU A 88 3.14 -5.42 13.36
C LEU A 88 2.27 -6.66 13.68
N ARG A 89 2.54 -7.31 14.81
CA ARG A 89 1.68 -8.32 15.47
C ARG A 89 0.50 -7.66 16.24
N ARG A 90 -0.05 -6.52 15.77
CA ARG A 90 -1.00 -5.67 16.52
C ARG A 90 -2.05 -4.91 15.68
N HIS A 91 -2.68 -5.56 14.71
CA HIS A 91 -4.04 -5.14 14.27
C HIS A 91 -5.06 -6.29 14.41
N ALA A 92 -4.79 -7.23 15.33
CA ALA A 92 -5.84 -8.01 15.97
C ALA A 92 -6.67 -7.06 16.84
N SER A 93 -7.82 -6.62 16.34
CA SER A 93 -9.10 -6.39 17.05
C SER A 93 -9.93 -5.36 16.29
N ALA A 94 -10.93 -5.83 15.55
CA ALA A 94 -12.30 -5.28 15.51
C ALA A 94 -13.00 -5.66 14.19
N GLN A 95 -13.59 -6.85 14.17
CA GLN A 95 -15.03 -6.98 13.91
C GLN A 95 -15.42 -8.30 14.57
N ALA A 96 -15.85 -8.16 15.83
CA ALA A 96 -16.59 -9.21 16.51
C ALA A 96 -17.85 -9.45 15.70
N ASP A 97 -17.84 -10.60 15.03
CA ASP A 97 -19.01 -11.40 14.77
C ASP A 97 -19.74 -11.70 16.10
N THR A 98 -21.06 -11.86 15.99
CA THR A 98 -22.05 -12.20 17.01
C THR A 98 -22.68 -11.01 17.77
N ALA A 99 -23.81 -10.56 17.23
CA ALA A 99 -24.91 -10.01 18.02
C ALA A 99 -25.84 -11.17 18.41
N ASP A 100 -25.88 -11.48 19.71
CA ASP A 100 -27.04 -11.97 20.47
C ASP A 100 -26.75 -11.78 21.97
#